data_AF-M5SVA9-F1
#
_entry.id   AF-M5SVA9-F1
#
_cell.length_a   1.000
_cell.length_b   1.000
_cell.length_c   1.000
_cell.angle_alpha   90.00
_cell.angle_beta   90.00
_cell.angle_gamma   90.00
#
_symmetry.space_group_name_H-M   'P 1'
#
loop_
_entity.id
_entity.type
_entity.pdbx_description
1 polymer ?
#
loop_
_entity_poly.entity_id
_entity_poly.type
_entity_poly.pdbx_seq_one_letter_code
_entity_poly.pdbx_strand_id
1 'polypeptide(L)'
;MRVPQTKHRVEFENGVPRVHLDGGDPAGRLVPNLVASGDNNTKTRKNVGYLAAGLSMAPHKTAGVGNVCGNASPACVAGCLNHQGLASVFATIAAARESRTVLWYQERQWFLDTLRVDLERWQRKADRVGMELCVRLNMFSDIKWERFGIPQDFPRIQFYDYTKHPGRVGALLPNYWLTFSRSEANHSATIATLQSGANVAAVFYQHGKFVGNRSGRQQLPKTWHGYPVIDGDTTDLRFDDPRGATRGRVIGLRLKAHSKAERAAIIASGFAIKARG
;
A
#
# COMPACT_ATOMS: atom_id res chain seq x y z
N MET A 1 -6.33 -23.48 -13.91
CA MET A 1 -6.22 -22.48 -14.99
C MET A 1 -4.77 -22.06 -15.13
N ARG A 2 -4.12 -22.37 -16.25
CA ARG A 2 -2.80 -21.79 -16.59
C ARG A 2 -3.03 -20.29 -16.81
N VAL A 3 -2.30 -19.45 -16.09
CA VAL A 3 -2.27 -18.00 -16.36
C VAL A 3 -1.71 -17.86 -17.79
N PRO A 4 -2.38 -17.12 -18.71
CA PRO A 4 -1.80 -16.85 -20.02
C PRO A 4 -0.40 -16.27 -19.82
N GLN A 5 0.62 -16.84 -20.47
CA GLN A 5 1.96 -16.26 -20.42
C GLN A 5 1.89 -14.88 -21.07
N THR A 6 1.85 -13.84 -20.25
CA THR A 6 1.94 -12.45 -20.71
C THR A 6 3.27 -12.23 -21.40
N LYS A 7 3.26 -11.59 -22.58
CA LYS A 7 4.45 -11.36 -23.41
C LYS A 7 5.25 -10.12 -23.01
N HIS A 8 5.23 -9.76 -21.72
CA HIS A 8 6.01 -8.61 -21.25
C HIS A 8 7.49 -8.85 -21.53
N ARG A 9 8.16 -7.85 -22.10
CA ARG A 9 9.60 -7.89 -22.43
C ARG A 9 10.33 -6.78 -21.70
N VAL A 10 11.52 -7.07 -21.19
CA VAL A 10 12.43 -6.08 -20.63
C VAL A 10 13.67 -6.00 -21.50
N GLU A 11 14.03 -4.78 -21.87
CA GLU A 11 15.28 -4.45 -22.56
C GLU A 11 16.06 -3.47 -21.71
N PHE A 12 17.39 -3.44 -21.83
CA PHE A 12 18.22 -2.49 -21.11
C PHE A 12 18.88 -1.52 -22.07
N GLU A 13 18.79 -0.24 -21.75
CA GLU A 13 19.42 0.86 -22.47
C GLU A 13 20.29 1.62 -21.47
N ASN A 14 21.62 1.53 -21.60
CA ASN A 14 22.59 2.15 -20.68
C ASN A 14 22.34 1.81 -19.20
N GLY A 15 22.00 0.55 -18.90
CA GLY A 15 21.71 0.08 -17.54
C GLY A 15 20.33 0.45 -16.99
N VAL A 16 19.52 1.18 -17.76
CA VAL A 16 18.12 1.51 -17.43
C VAL A 16 17.17 0.56 -18.16
N PRO A 17 16.24 -0.10 -17.46
CA PRO A 17 15.30 -0.99 -18.10
C PRO A 17 14.20 -0.22 -18.82
N ARG A 18 13.90 -0.68 -20.01
CA ARG A 18 12.72 -0.38 -20.81
C ARG A 18 11.77 -1.58 -20.74
N VAL A 19 10.59 -1.37 -20.19
CA VAL A 19 9.58 -2.42 -20.04
C VAL A 19 8.51 -2.27 -21.12
N HIS A 20 8.36 -3.29 -21.95
CA HIS A 20 7.30 -3.41 -22.93
C HIS A 20 6.18 -4.25 -22.33
N LEU A 21 5.06 -3.58 -22.02
CA LEU A 21 3.89 -4.27 -21.47
C LEU A 21 3.06 -4.90 -22.60
N ASP A 22 2.55 -6.10 -22.37
CA ASP A 22 1.66 -6.79 -23.32
C ASP A 22 0.38 -5.96 -23.55
N GLY A 23 0.08 -5.62 -24.82
CA GLY A 23 -0.99 -4.70 -25.18
C GLY A 23 -0.78 -3.24 -24.76
N GLY A 24 0.41 -2.89 -24.27
CA GLY A 24 0.79 -1.53 -23.89
C GLY A 24 1.39 -0.71 -25.03
N ASP A 25 2.00 0.42 -24.68
CA ASP A 25 2.74 1.28 -25.61
C ASP A 25 3.88 0.49 -26.29
N PRO A 26 3.92 0.39 -27.63
CA PRO A 26 4.97 -0.31 -28.36
C PRO A 26 6.38 0.22 -28.05
N ALA A 27 6.52 1.52 -27.75
CA ALA A 27 7.81 2.14 -27.42
C ALA A 27 8.38 1.67 -26.07
N GLY A 28 7.56 1.01 -25.25
CA GLY A 28 7.92 0.59 -23.91
C GLY A 28 8.12 1.78 -22.96
N ARG A 29 8.27 1.47 -21.67
CA ARG A 29 8.45 2.46 -20.61
C ARG A 29 9.84 2.34 -20.01
N LEU A 30 10.64 3.40 -20.08
CA LEU A 30 11.85 3.52 -19.27
C LEU A 30 11.49 3.63 -17.78
N VAL A 31 12.17 2.85 -16.95
CA VAL A 31 12.01 2.84 -15.49
C VAL A 31 13.37 3.11 -14.85
N PRO A 32 13.82 4.38 -14.79
CA PRO A 32 15.11 4.71 -14.19
C PRO A 32 15.09 4.64 -12.66
N ASN A 33 13.92 4.71 -12.04
CA ASN A 33 13.74 4.75 -10.58
C ASN A 33 12.47 4.00 -10.17
N LEU A 34 12.50 3.43 -8.97
CA LEU A 34 11.43 2.65 -8.35
C LEU A 34 10.66 3.47 -7.30
N VAL A 35 11.36 4.25 -6.48
CA VAL A 35 10.79 5.03 -5.38
C VAL A 35 10.47 6.46 -5.81
N ALA A 36 9.24 6.90 -5.54
CA ALA A 36 8.74 8.23 -5.88
C ALA A 36 8.45 9.07 -4.63
N SER A 37 8.35 10.39 -4.82
CA SER A 37 7.98 11.33 -3.74
C SER A 37 6.62 10.99 -3.15
N GLY A 38 6.52 11.03 -1.82
CA GLY A 38 5.28 10.89 -1.09
C GLY A 38 4.28 12.00 -1.44
N ASP A 39 4.75 13.18 -1.82
CA ASP A 39 3.91 14.33 -2.23
C ASP A 39 3.14 14.07 -3.52
N ASN A 40 3.60 13.13 -4.35
CA ASN A 40 2.94 12.77 -5.61
C ASN A 40 1.86 11.68 -5.39
N ASN A 41 1.71 11.18 -4.16
CA ASN A 41 0.73 10.16 -3.81
C ASN A 41 -0.20 10.69 -2.71
N THR A 42 -1.51 10.69 -2.97
CA THR A 42 -2.54 11.20 -2.06
C THR A 42 -2.57 10.49 -0.70
N LYS A 43 -1.99 9.27 -0.60
CA LYS A 43 -1.86 8.54 0.67
C LYS A 43 -0.78 9.10 1.57
N THR A 44 0.33 9.57 1.01
CA THR A 44 1.51 10.01 1.77
C THR A 44 1.72 11.52 1.80
N ARG A 45 1.10 12.28 0.88
CA ARG A 45 1.12 13.76 0.88
C ARG A 45 0.66 14.39 2.20
N LYS A 46 -0.11 13.66 3.00
CA LYS A 46 -0.65 14.09 4.30
C LYS A 46 0.29 13.84 5.49
N ASN A 47 1.44 13.21 5.26
CA ASN A 47 2.43 12.98 6.31
C ASN A 47 3.14 14.31 6.61
N VAL A 48 3.08 14.76 7.87
CA VAL A 48 3.74 15.99 8.34
C VAL A 48 4.89 15.60 9.25
N GLY A 49 5.99 16.36 9.21
CA GLY A 49 7.18 16.12 10.04
C GLY A 49 8.21 15.16 9.44
N TYR A 50 7.89 14.50 8.32
CA TYR A 50 8.77 13.54 7.64
C TYR A 50 8.87 13.84 6.15
N LEU A 51 10.04 13.56 5.56
CA LEU A 51 10.15 13.42 4.12
C LEU A 51 9.58 12.04 3.74
N ALA A 52 8.43 12.02 3.07
CA ALA A 52 7.80 10.76 2.67
C ALA A 52 8.24 10.34 1.27
N ALA A 53 8.49 9.04 1.10
CA ALA A 53 8.69 8.41 -0.21
C ALA A 53 8.01 7.04 -0.26
N GLY A 54 7.85 6.47 -1.45
CA GLY A 54 7.23 5.15 -1.55
C GLY A 54 7.33 4.48 -2.90
N LEU A 55 7.06 3.18 -2.87
CA LEU A 55 7.06 2.30 -4.03
C LEU A 55 5.62 1.88 -4.33
N SER A 56 5.17 2.11 -5.57
CA SER A 56 3.87 1.65 -6.05
C SER A 56 4.06 0.62 -7.15
N MET A 57 3.65 -0.60 -6.85
CA MET A 57 3.60 -1.76 -7.75
C MET A 57 2.15 -2.10 -8.09
N ALA A 58 1.93 -2.78 -9.20
CA ALA A 58 0.60 -3.28 -9.56
C ALA A 58 0.23 -4.44 -8.62
N PRO A 59 -0.92 -4.36 -7.92
CA PRO A 59 -1.31 -5.29 -6.85
C PRO A 59 -1.66 -6.68 -7.38
N HIS A 60 -1.69 -7.66 -6.49
CA HIS A 60 -2.19 -9.00 -6.77
C HIS A 60 -1.55 -9.55 -8.05
N LYS A 61 -2.35 -10.17 -8.92
CA LYS A 61 -1.99 -10.69 -10.24
C LYS A 61 -2.23 -9.70 -11.39
N THR A 62 -2.45 -8.41 -11.09
CA THR A 62 -2.88 -7.43 -12.12
C THR A 62 -1.85 -7.22 -13.22
N ALA A 63 -0.55 -7.35 -12.92
CA ALA A 63 0.50 -7.28 -13.93
C ALA A 63 0.65 -8.57 -14.79
N GLY A 64 -0.07 -9.65 -14.46
CA GLY A 64 -0.02 -10.91 -15.21
C GLY A 64 1.25 -11.76 -15.05
N VAL A 65 2.31 -11.25 -14.42
CA VAL A 65 3.60 -11.96 -14.21
C VAL A 65 3.73 -12.70 -12.87
N GLY A 66 2.84 -12.43 -11.90
CA GLY A 66 2.93 -13.01 -10.57
C GLY A 66 2.02 -12.32 -9.56
N ASN A 67 2.11 -12.70 -8.28
CA ASN A 67 1.29 -12.15 -7.20
C ASN A 67 2.12 -11.45 -6.10
N VAL A 68 2.01 -10.13 -5.99
CA VAL A 68 2.73 -9.32 -4.97
C VAL A 68 1.97 -9.08 -3.68
N CYS A 69 0.72 -9.54 -3.53
CA CYS A 69 -0.03 -9.49 -2.27
C CYS A 69 -0.76 -10.82 -2.00
N GLY A 70 0.01 -11.81 -1.54
CA GLY A 70 -0.42 -13.20 -1.40
C GLY A 70 -1.65 -13.44 -0.52
N ASN A 71 -1.90 -12.60 0.47
CA ASN A 71 -3.05 -12.69 1.38
C ASN A 71 -4.22 -11.75 1.01
N ALA A 72 -4.27 -11.21 -0.22
CA ALA A 72 -5.40 -10.42 -0.66
C ALA A 72 -6.68 -11.28 -0.74
N SER A 73 -7.73 -10.84 -0.05
CA SER A 73 -9.05 -11.47 -0.15
C SER A 73 -9.76 -11.08 -1.44
N PRO A 74 -10.76 -11.86 -1.91
CA PRO A 74 -11.51 -11.53 -3.13
C PRO A 74 -12.07 -10.11 -3.14
N ALA A 75 -12.65 -9.65 -2.02
CA ALA A 75 -13.18 -8.29 -1.97
C ALA A 75 -12.10 -7.21 -1.88
N CYS A 76 -10.93 -7.52 -1.30
CA CYS A 76 -9.77 -6.63 -1.33
C CYS A 76 -9.23 -6.44 -2.76
N VAL A 77 -9.24 -7.50 -3.57
CA VAL A 77 -8.86 -7.42 -4.99
C VAL A 77 -9.89 -6.60 -5.76
N ALA A 78 -11.17 -6.90 -5.60
CA ALA A 78 -12.26 -6.20 -6.30
C ALA A 78 -12.35 -4.71 -5.93
N GLY A 79 -12.17 -4.36 -4.65
CA GLY A 79 -12.21 -2.99 -4.14
C GLY A 79 -10.86 -2.28 -4.07
N CYS A 80 -9.85 -2.74 -4.82
CA CYS A 80 -8.48 -2.26 -4.66
C CYS A 80 -8.34 -0.77 -5.01
N LEU A 81 -7.70 0.00 -4.12
CA LEU A 81 -7.42 1.42 -4.33
C LEU A 81 -6.44 1.70 -5.48
N ASN A 82 -5.77 0.67 -6.02
CA ASN A 82 -4.90 0.81 -7.19
C ASN A 82 -5.63 1.43 -8.39
N HIS A 83 -6.93 1.16 -8.54
CA HIS A 83 -7.74 1.65 -9.66
C HIS A 83 -8.51 2.94 -9.33
N GLN A 84 -8.20 3.58 -8.20
CA GLN A 84 -8.94 4.75 -7.68
C GLN A 84 -8.13 6.04 -7.77
N GLY A 85 -8.81 7.18 -7.71
CA GLY A 85 -8.19 8.51 -7.72
C GLY A 85 -7.52 8.81 -9.06
N LEU A 86 -6.32 9.39 -9.06
CA LEU A 86 -5.63 9.74 -10.31
C LEU A 86 -5.35 8.53 -11.21
N ALA A 87 -5.22 7.33 -10.62
CA ALA A 87 -5.02 6.10 -11.39
C ALA A 87 -6.26 5.68 -12.19
N SER A 88 -7.47 6.16 -11.85
CA SER A 88 -8.67 5.94 -12.67
C SER A 88 -8.75 6.85 -13.88
N VAL A 89 -7.88 7.87 -13.95
CA VAL A 89 -7.86 8.89 -15.02
C VAL A 89 -6.63 8.72 -15.90
N PHE A 90 -5.47 8.45 -15.31
CA PHE A 90 -4.19 8.38 -16.02
C PHE A 90 -3.69 6.95 -16.15
N ALA A 91 -3.86 6.37 -17.34
CA ALA A 91 -3.36 5.03 -17.69
C ALA A 91 -1.83 4.90 -17.49
N THR A 92 -1.09 6.00 -17.61
CA THR A 92 0.36 6.05 -17.37
C THR A 92 0.75 5.64 -15.94
N ILE A 93 -0.11 5.88 -14.95
CA ILE A 93 0.11 5.46 -13.56
C ILE A 93 -0.01 3.94 -13.43
N ALA A 94 -1.02 3.34 -14.06
CA ALA A 94 -1.20 1.89 -14.08
C ALA A 94 -0.01 1.20 -14.77
N ALA A 95 0.37 1.68 -15.95
CA ALA A 95 1.52 1.19 -16.69
C ALA A 95 2.82 1.28 -15.86
N ALA A 96 3.08 2.39 -15.17
CA ALA A 96 4.26 2.52 -14.33
C ALA A 96 4.28 1.51 -13.16
N ARG A 97 3.12 1.23 -12.56
CA ARG A 97 2.99 0.22 -11.48
C ARG A 97 3.20 -1.20 -12.02
N GLU A 98 2.63 -1.50 -13.19
CA GLU A 98 2.81 -2.78 -13.86
C GLU A 98 4.26 -3.02 -14.26
N SER A 99 4.93 -2.02 -14.85
CA SER A 99 6.35 -2.12 -15.21
C SER A 99 7.23 -2.44 -13.99
N ARG A 100 6.98 -1.82 -12.83
CA ARG A 100 7.71 -2.17 -11.60
C ARG A 100 7.42 -3.59 -11.13
N THR A 101 6.18 -4.08 -11.26
CA THR A 101 5.86 -5.48 -10.95
C THR A 101 6.51 -6.46 -11.93
N VAL A 102 6.59 -6.12 -13.22
CA VAL A 102 7.31 -6.91 -14.23
C VAL A 102 8.80 -7.01 -13.86
N LEU A 103 9.44 -5.88 -13.57
CA LEU A 103 10.85 -5.85 -13.14
C LEU A 103 11.08 -6.64 -11.85
N TRP A 104 10.15 -6.60 -10.91
CA TRP A 104 10.24 -7.44 -9.71
C TRP A 104 10.27 -8.94 -10.04
N TYR A 105 9.55 -9.41 -11.06
CA TYR A 105 9.50 -10.83 -11.40
C TYR A 105 10.58 -11.27 -12.39
N GLN A 106 10.89 -10.44 -13.39
CA GLN A 106 11.85 -10.79 -14.44
C GLN A 106 13.27 -10.35 -14.08
N GLU A 107 13.44 -9.23 -13.38
CA GLU A 107 14.73 -8.57 -13.14
C GLU A 107 14.96 -8.30 -11.64
N ARG A 108 14.76 -9.33 -10.80
CA ARG A 108 14.77 -9.20 -9.33
C ARG A 108 16.04 -8.56 -8.77
N GLN A 109 17.21 -8.97 -9.26
CA GLN A 109 18.49 -8.48 -8.76
C GLN A 109 18.63 -6.99 -9.05
N TRP A 110 18.44 -6.58 -10.31
CA TRP A 110 18.43 -5.18 -10.70
C TRP A 110 17.41 -4.35 -9.91
N PHE A 111 16.22 -4.91 -9.65
CA PHE A 111 15.18 -4.24 -8.86
C PHE A 111 15.65 -3.95 -7.44
N LEU A 112 16.27 -4.93 -6.77
CA LEU A 112 16.77 -4.77 -5.41
C LEU A 112 17.94 -3.77 -5.36
N ASP A 113 18.85 -3.84 -6.31
CA ASP A 113 20.01 -2.92 -6.38
C ASP A 113 19.56 -1.49 -6.66
N THR A 114 18.63 -1.31 -7.58
CA THR A 114 18.04 0.01 -7.88
C THR A 114 17.24 0.56 -6.70
N LEU A 115 16.52 -0.31 -5.98
CA LEU A 115 15.79 0.10 -4.78
C LEU A 115 16.75 0.63 -3.71
N ARG A 116 17.91 -0.02 -3.50
CA ARG A 116 18.93 0.47 -2.57
C ARG A 116 19.46 1.85 -2.97
N VAL A 117 19.84 2.02 -4.23
CA VAL A 117 20.31 3.32 -4.77
C VAL A 117 19.25 4.41 -4.59
N ASP A 118 17.98 4.08 -4.84
CA ASP A 118 16.87 5.01 -4.63
C ASP A 118 16.74 5.42 -3.16
N LEU A 119 16.80 4.46 -2.23
CA LEU A 119 16.70 4.72 -0.80
C LEU A 119 17.86 5.58 -0.30
N GLU A 120 19.09 5.32 -0.73
CA GLU A 120 20.26 6.17 -0.43
C GLU A 120 20.08 7.60 -0.95
N ARG A 121 19.57 7.75 -2.18
CA ARG A 121 19.28 9.07 -2.75
C ARG A 121 18.21 9.81 -1.94
N TRP A 122 17.15 9.11 -1.53
CA TRP A 122 16.11 9.69 -0.69
C TRP A 122 16.63 10.07 0.69
N GLN A 123 17.49 9.25 1.31
CA GLN A 123 18.12 9.58 2.58
C GLN A 123 18.99 10.83 2.46
N ARG A 124 19.83 10.93 1.42
CA ARG A 124 20.61 12.15 1.14
C ARG A 124 19.72 13.37 0.92
N LYS A 125 18.54 13.20 0.32
CA LYS A 125 17.57 14.30 0.18
C LYS A 125 17.03 14.71 1.55
N ALA A 126 16.65 13.76 2.39
CA ALA A 126 16.15 13.99 3.75
C ALA A 126 17.17 14.75 4.60
N ASP A 127 18.43 14.32 4.56
CA ASP A 127 19.55 14.94 5.27
C ASP A 127 19.74 16.41 4.85
N ARG A 128 19.68 16.70 3.54
CA ARG A 128 19.81 18.07 3.02
C ARG A 128 18.67 19.00 3.43
N VAL A 129 17.47 18.47 3.64
CA VAL A 129 16.31 19.27 4.06
C VAL A 129 16.07 19.21 5.58
N GLY A 130 16.95 18.55 6.33
CA GLY A 130 16.85 18.44 7.79
C GLY A 130 15.62 17.68 8.27
N MET A 131 15.14 16.70 7.50
CA MET A 131 13.96 15.89 7.85
C MET A 131 14.32 14.42 7.99
N GLU A 132 13.58 13.69 8.83
CA GLU A 132 13.62 12.23 8.86
C GLU A 132 12.92 11.64 7.62
N LEU A 133 13.48 10.57 7.06
CA LEU A 133 12.89 9.87 5.91
C LEU A 133 11.97 8.75 6.39
N CYS A 134 10.72 8.76 5.91
CA CYS A 134 9.81 7.64 6.04
C CYS A 134 9.46 7.04 4.67
N VAL A 135 9.46 5.70 4.56
CA VAL A 135 9.23 5.01 3.29
C VAL A 135 8.18 3.92 3.41
N ARG A 136 7.17 3.98 2.54
CA ARG A 136 6.15 2.96 2.38
C ARG A 136 6.37 2.20 1.07
N LEU A 137 6.93 0.99 1.18
CA LEU A 137 7.29 0.17 0.02
C LEU A 137 6.10 -0.66 -0.50
N ASN A 138 5.19 -1.04 0.39
CA ASN A 138 3.93 -1.71 0.10
C ASN A 138 2.77 -0.70 0.01
N MET A 139 2.78 0.14 -1.03
CA MET A 139 1.60 0.96 -1.35
C MET A 139 0.40 0.09 -1.73
N PHE A 140 0.62 -0.86 -2.65
CA PHE A 140 -0.40 -1.77 -3.17
C PHE A 140 0.08 -3.24 -3.23
N SER A 141 1.26 -3.54 -2.70
CA SER A 141 1.80 -4.89 -2.53
C SER A 141 1.73 -5.33 -1.05
N ASP A 142 2.24 -6.52 -0.74
CA ASP A 142 2.49 -7.02 0.63
C ASP A 142 3.76 -7.91 0.59
N ILE A 143 4.84 -7.34 0.06
CA ILE A 143 6.15 -7.99 -0.07
C ILE A 143 6.83 -8.00 1.30
N LYS A 144 7.49 -9.13 1.60
CA LYS A 144 8.29 -9.33 2.81
C LYS A 144 9.69 -8.72 2.65
N TRP A 145 9.77 -7.39 2.58
CA TRP A 145 11.01 -6.64 2.38
C TRP A 145 12.13 -7.00 3.37
N GLU A 146 11.75 -7.36 4.60
CA GLU A 146 12.65 -7.86 5.63
C GLU A 146 13.43 -9.12 5.20
N ARG A 147 12.90 -9.92 4.28
CA ARG A 147 13.57 -11.12 3.75
C ARG A 147 14.62 -10.81 2.68
N PHE A 148 14.67 -9.57 2.22
CA PHE A 148 15.61 -9.09 1.21
C PHE A 148 16.66 -8.14 1.79
N GLY A 149 16.69 -7.98 3.13
CA GLY A 149 17.63 -7.10 3.82
C GLY A 149 17.30 -5.61 3.72
N ILE A 150 16.23 -5.22 3.03
CA ILE A 150 15.98 -3.81 2.70
C ILE A 150 15.86 -2.93 3.96
N PRO A 151 14.95 -3.17 4.92
CA PRO A 151 14.94 -2.36 6.13
C PRO A 151 16.24 -2.41 6.95
N GLN A 152 16.93 -3.56 6.97
CA GLN A 152 18.16 -3.78 7.73
C GLN A 152 19.33 -2.97 7.18
N ASP A 153 19.44 -2.84 5.86
CA ASP A 153 20.48 -2.08 5.18
C ASP A 153 20.34 -0.56 5.43
N PHE A 154 19.16 -0.09 5.87
CA PHE A 154 18.84 1.33 6.05
C PHE A 154 18.28 1.67 7.44
N PRO A 155 19.07 1.50 8.53
CA PRO A 155 18.59 1.70 9.90
C PRO A 155 18.12 3.12 10.21
N ARG A 156 18.52 4.11 9.41
CA ARG A 156 18.12 5.52 9.54
C ARG A 156 16.79 5.86 8.84
N ILE A 157 16.26 4.95 8.03
CA ILE A 157 14.98 5.14 7.33
C ILE A 157 13.87 4.51 8.15
N GLN A 158 12.81 5.25 8.43
CA GLN A 158 11.60 4.71 9.04
C GLN A 158 10.71 4.06 7.97
N PHE A 159 10.72 2.73 7.90
CA PHE A 159 9.83 1.97 7.04
C PHE A 159 8.49 1.73 7.71
N TYR A 160 7.42 1.75 6.92
CA TYR A 160 6.11 1.38 7.40
C TYR A 160 5.20 0.88 6.28
N ASP A 161 4.41 -0.15 6.56
CA ASP A 161 3.55 -0.78 5.56
C ASP A 161 2.28 -1.36 6.18
N TYR A 162 1.33 -1.77 5.34
CA TYR A 162 0.14 -2.51 5.73
C TYR A 162 0.28 -3.96 5.28
N THR A 163 -0.14 -4.91 6.12
CA THR A 163 -0.04 -6.34 5.80
C THR A 163 -1.32 -7.09 6.15
N LYS A 164 -1.64 -8.15 5.40
CA LYS A 164 -2.67 -9.14 5.76
C LYS A 164 -2.08 -10.41 6.36
N HIS A 165 -0.80 -10.38 6.71
CA HIS A 165 -0.10 -11.48 7.38
C HIS A 165 -0.07 -11.22 8.90
N PRO A 166 -0.88 -11.93 9.72
CA PRO A 166 -0.99 -11.62 11.15
C PRO A 166 0.33 -11.81 11.91
N GLY A 167 1.18 -12.78 11.50
CA GLY A 167 2.49 -13.02 12.13
C GLY A 167 3.58 -11.99 11.80
N ARG A 168 3.23 -10.85 11.20
CA ARG A 168 4.18 -9.78 10.82
C ARG A 168 3.81 -8.42 11.41
N VAL A 169 2.82 -8.33 12.29
CA VAL A 169 2.24 -7.05 12.71
C VAL A 169 3.04 -6.43 13.86
N GLY A 170 3.17 -5.11 13.87
CA GLY A 170 3.86 -4.33 14.90
C GLY A 170 5.25 -3.86 14.46
N ALA A 171 6.12 -3.63 15.44
CA ALA A 171 7.52 -3.29 15.21
C ALA A 171 8.29 -4.56 14.81
N LEU A 172 8.34 -4.84 13.51
CA LEU A 172 9.06 -6.01 12.98
C LEU A 172 10.58 -5.84 13.14
N LEU A 173 11.05 -4.60 12.99
CA LEU A 173 12.42 -4.15 13.26
C LEU A 173 12.32 -2.76 13.93
N PRO A 174 13.40 -2.27 14.58
CA PRO A 174 13.39 -0.93 15.19
C PRO A 174 12.96 0.19 14.24
N ASN A 175 13.28 0.05 12.95
CA ASN A 175 12.97 1.00 11.90
C ASN A 175 11.89 0.49 10.91
N TYR A 176 11.14 -0.57 11.23
CA TYR A 176 10.12 -1.11 10.32
C TYR A 176 8.83 -1.53 11.05
N TRP A 177 7.76 -0.80 10.74
CA TRP A 177 6.44 -1.01 11.34
C TRP A 177 5.42 -1.58 10.35
N LEU A 178 4.64 -2.57 10.79
CA LEU A 178 3.57 -3.18 9.99
C LEU A 178 2.22 -3.09 10.68
N THR A 179 1.23 -2.51 9.97
CA THR A 179 -0.16 -2.41 10.44
C THR A 179 -1.01 -3.50 9.82
N PHE A 180 -1.75 -4.25 10.63
CA PHE A 180 -2.62 -5.30 10.10
C PHE A 180 -3.79 -4.70 9.32
N SER A 181 -4.11 -5.27 8.16
CA SER A 181 -5.21 -4.83 7.30
C SER A 181 -6.36 -5.82 7.40
N ARG A 182 -7.47 -5.39 8.01
CA ARG A 182 -8.70 -6.17 8.06
C ARG A 182 -9.28 -6.36 6.65
N SER A 183 -9.88 -7.52 6.43
CA SER A 183 -10.75 -7.83 5.30
C SER A 183 -11.95 -8.67 5.74
N GLU A 184 -12.86 -8.96 4.82
CA GLU A 184 -14.01 -9.84 5.01
C GLU A 184 -13.62 -11.27 5.42
N ALA A 185 -12.38 -11.69 5.12
CA ALA A 185 -11.92 -13.06 5.28
C ALA A 185 -11.03 -13.31 6.51
N ASN A 186 -10.72 -12.29 7.32
CA ASN A 186 -9.72 -12.41 8.40
C ASN A 186 -10.20 -11.89 9.77
N HIS A 187 -11.48 -12.07 10.10
CA HIS A 187 -12.08 -11.56 11.33
C HIS A 187 -11.39 -12.08 12.60
N SER A 188 -11.18 -13.40 12.74
CA SER A 188 -10.54 -13.96 13.94
C SER A 188 -9.12 -13.43 14.14
N ALA A 189 -8.34 -13.32 13.06
CA ALA A 189 -7.00 -12.73 13.09
C ALA A 189 -7.03 -11.24 13.44
N THR A 190 -8.06 -10.51 12.98
CA THR A 190 -8.28 -9.10 13.35
C THR A 190 -8.50 -8.93 14.85
N ILE A 191 -9.40 -9.73 15.44
CA ILE A 191 -9.68 -9.65 16.88
C ILE A 191 -8.44 -10.04 17.69
N ALA A 192 -7.76 -11.13 17.32
CA ALA A 192 -6.52 -11.56 17.98
C ALA A 192 -5.43 -10.48 17.93
N THR A 193 -5.28 -9.78 16.79
CA THR A 193 -4.31 -8.68 16.65
C THR A 193 -4.65 -7.50 17.55
N LEU A 194 -5.92 -7.14 17.66
CA LEU A 194 -6.35 -6.06 18.56
C LEU A 194 -6.15 -6.44 20.04
N GLN A 195 -6.40 -7.70 20.39
CA GLN A 195 -6.19 -8.24 21.74
C GLN A 195 -4.72 -8.29 22.13
N SER A 196 -3.80 -8.46 21.17
CA SER A 196 -2.36 -8.45 21.45
C SER A 196 -1.77 -7.04 21.64
N GLY A 197 -2.58 -5.99 21.53
CA GLY A 197 -2.12 -4.60 21.63
C GLY A 197 -1.75 -3.94 20.30
N ALA A 198 -1.76 -4.69 19.20
CA ALA A 198 -1.40 -4.18 17.88
C ALA A 198 -2.58 -3.49 17.17
N ASN A 199 -2.26 -2.49 16.34
CA ASN A 199 -3.27 -1.72 15.62
C ASN A 199 -3.74 -2.45 14.35
N VAL A 200 -5.04 -2.33 14.06
CA VAL A 200 -5.67 -2.90 12.86
C VAL A 200 -6.34 -1.82 12.04
N ALA A 201 -6.01 -1.72 10.76
CA ALA A 201 -6.70 -0.88 9.80
C ALA A 201 -7.97 -1.54 9.28
N ALA A 202 -9.07 -0.80 9.32
CA ALA A 202 -10.38 -1.26 8.88
C ALA A 202 -11.10 -0.18 8.06
N VAL A 203 -11.76 -0.60 6.98
CA VAL A 203 -12.52 0.29 6.11
C VAL A 203 -13.94 0.40 6.62
N PHE A 204 -14.42 1.62 6.82
CA PHE A 204 -15.78 1.94 7.26
C PHE A 204 -16.57 2.67 6.18
N TYR A 205 -17.88 2.48 6.20
CA TYR A 205 -18.81 3.20 5.35
C TYR A 205 -19.98 3.77 6.16
N GLN A 206 -20.47 4.94 5.76
CA GLN A 206 -21.71 5.54 6.24
C GLN A 206 -22.80 5.40 5.18
N HIS A 207 -24.08 5.26 5.58
CA HIS A 207 -25.18 5.31 4.61
C HIS A 207 -25.23 6.66 3.90
N GLY A 208 -25.42 6.65 2.58
CA GLY A 208 -25.44 7.86 1.76
C GLY A 208 -24.66 7.74 0.46
N LYS A 209 -24.61 8.83 -0.31
CA LYS A 209 -23.98 8.89 -1.64
C LYS A 209 -22.52 9.34 -1.57
N PHE A 210 -21.69 8.59 -0.84
CA PHE A 210 -20.28 8.90 -0.61
C PHE A 210 -19.35 8.20 -1.61
N VAL A 211 -19.24 8.79 -2.80
CA VAL A 211 -18.36 8.35 -3.91
C VAL A 211 -17.49 9.50 -4.40
N GLY A 212 -16.37 9.19 -5.07
CA GLY A 212 -15.39 10.17 -5.54
C GLY A 212 -14.91 11.08 -4.40
N ASN A 213 -14.87 12.39 -4.66
CA ASN A 213 -14.42 13.37 -3.66
C ASN A 213 -15.29 13.38 -2.38
N ARG A 214 -16.54 12.91 -2.45
CA ARG A 214 -17.42 12.84 -1.27
C ARG A 214 -17.06 11.69 -0.33
N SER A 215 -16.28 10.70 -0.75
CA SER A 215 -15.86 9.59 0.11
C SER A 215 -15.09 10.05 1.36
N GLY A 216 -14.44 11.22 1.31
CA GLY A 216 -13.77 11.83 2.46
C GLY A 216 -14.70 12.40 3.54
N ARG A 217 -15.99 12.61 3.24
CA ARG A 217 -16.97 13.24 4.15
C ARG A 217 -17.70 12.25 5.07
N GLN A 218 -17.39 10.95 4.94
CA GLN A 218 -17.98 9.92 5.79
C GLN A 218 -17.52 10.11 7.23
N GLN A 219 -18.41 9.89 8.18
CA GLN A 219 -18.03 9.82 9.59
C GLN A 219 -17.51 8.42 9.92
N LEU A 220 -16.44 8.38 10.70
CA LEU A 220 -15.94 7.15 11.30
C LEU A 220 -16.65 6.94 12.66
N PRO A 221 -16.94 5.68 13.04
CA PRO A 221 -17.47 5.41 14.38
C PRO A 221 -16.40 5.73 15.43
N LYS A 222 -16.81 6.00 16.69
CA LYS A 222 -15.85 6.22 17.79
C LYS A 222 -15.20 4.92 18.26
N THR A 223 -15.91 3.80 18.12
CA THR A 223 -15.42 2.47 18.51
C THR A 223 -15.88 1.38 17.53
N TRP A 224 -15.14 0.27 17.48
CA TRP A 224 -15.53 -0.96 16.78
C TRP A 224 -15.11 -2.18 17.60
N HIS A 225 -16.04 -3.09 17.90
CA HIS A 225 -15.86 -4.18 18.88
C HIS A 225 -15.28 -3.73 20.23
N GLY A 226 -15.69 -2.54 20.71
CA GLY A 226 -15.17 -1.95 21.95
C GLY A 226 -13.77 -1.35 21.84
N TYR A 227 -13.08 -1.46 20.71
CA TYR A 227 -11.77 -0.81 20.51
C TYR A 227 -11.94 0.63 20.02
N PRO A 228 -11.14 1.58 20.52
CA PRO A 228 -11.13 2.95 20.01
C PRO A 228 -10.78 2.98 18.52
N VAL A 229 -11.52 3.78 17.76
CA VAL A 229 -11.24 4.03 16.35
C VAL A 229 -10.56 5.39 16.23
N ILE A 230 -9.40 5.42 15.58
CA ILE A 230 -8.69 6.67 15.23
C ILE A 230 -8.76 6.90 13.72
N ASP A 231 -8.72 8.16 13.30
CA ASP A 231 -8.88 8.52 11.89
C ASP A 231 -7.59 8.29 11.09
N GLY A 232 -7.53 7.17 10.39
CA GLY A 232 -6.40 6.80 9.53
C GLY A 232 -6.32 7.58 8.22
N ASP A 233 -7.31 8.41 7.87
CA ASP A 233 -7.20 9.30 6.72
C ASP A 233 -6.42 10.59 7.05
N THR A 234 -6.18 10.93 8.32
CA THR A 234 -5.44 12.15 8.74
C THR A 234 -3.95 12.12 8.41
N THR A 235 -3.28 11.00 8.68
CA THR A 235 -1.88 10.71 8.33
C THR A 235 -1.76 9.26 7.89
N ASP A 236 -0.70 8.85 7.20
CA ASP A 236 -0.41 7.43 6.90
C ASP A 236 0.68 6.85 7.81
N LEU A 237 1.29 7.68 8.67
CA LEU A 237 2.38 7.32 9.58
C LEU A 237 1.87 6.46 10.75
N ARG A 238 1.72 5.15 10.51
CA ARG A 238 1.15 4.23 11.50
C ARG A 238 2.08 3.89 12.67
N PHE A 239 3.39 4.13 12.52
CA PHE A 239 4.37 3.94 13.57
C PHE A 239 4.25 4.96 14.71
N ASP A 240 3.61 6.11 14.42
CA ASP A 240 3.32 7.19 15.39
C ASP A 240 1.96 7.02 16.08
N ASP A 241 1.13 6.07 15.64
CA ASP A 241 -0.19 5.86 16.23
C ASP A 241 -0.03 5.42 17.71
N PRO A 242 -0.92 5.86 18.62
CA PRO A 242 -0.83 5.44 20.01
C PRO A 242 -0.98 3.92 20.15
N ARG A 243 -0.16 3.33 21.01
CA ARG A 243 -0.07 1.89 21.26
C ARG A 243 -0.68 1.54 22.61
N GLY A 244 -1.21 0.33 22.76
CA GLY A 244 -1.65 -0.19 24.05
C GLY A 244 -0.92 -1.50 24.36
N ALA A 245 -0.59 -1.73 25.64
CA ALA A 245 0.13 -2.93 26.08
C ALA A 245 -0.64 -4.24 25.79
N THR A 246 -1.96 -4.20 25.95
CA THR A 246 -2.87 -5.36 25.75
C THR A 246 -4.13 -4.98 24.98
N ARG A 247 -4.17 -3.77 24.41
CA ARG A 247 -5.35 -3.24 23.73
C ARG A 247 -4.96 -2.33 22.57
N GLY A 248 -5.06 -2.87 21.37
CA GLY A 248 -4.80 -2.13 20.13
C GLY A 248 -5.87 -1.11 19.81
N ARG A 249 -5.67 -0.40 18.70
CA ARG A 249 -6.62 0.56 18.13
C ARG A 249 -7.02 0.17 16.73
N VAL A 250 -8.22 0.60 16.36
CA VAL A 250 -8.71 0.45 15.00
C VAL A 250 -8.36 1.72 14.22
N ILE A 251 -7.55 1.56 13.17
CA ILE A 251 -7.25 2.64 12.23
C ILE A 251 -8.40 2.71 11.23
N GLY A 252 -9.32 3.63 11.46
CA GLY A 252 -10.51 3.82 10.63
C GLY A 252 -10.18 4.49 9.31
N LEU A 253 -10.49 3.80 8.21
CA LEU A 253 -10.34 4.32 6.85
C LEU A 253 -11.72 4.49 6.23
N ARG A 254 -11.97 5.60 5.52
CA ARG A 254 -13.26 5.78 4.84
C ARG A 254 -13.27 5.02 3.53
N LEU A 255 -14.36 4.29 3.25
CA LEU A 255 -14.57 3.60 1.98
C LEU A 255 -14.45 4.59 0.82
N LYS A 256 -13.47 4.38 -0.06
CA LYS A 256 -13.32 5.11 -1.32
C LYS A 256 -13.85 4.24 -2.45
N ALA A 257 -14.64 4.84 -3.33
CA ALA A 257 -15.17 4.19 -4.53
C ALA A 257 -15.45 5.25 -5.59
N HIS A 258 -15.27 4.91 -6.85
CA HIS A 258 -15.48 5.82 -7.98
C HIS A 258 -16.97 5.97 -8.28
N SER A 259 -17.70 4.85 -8.29
CA SER A 259 -19.13 4.80 -8.66
C SER A 259 -20.01 4.28 -7.53
N LYS A 260 -21.32 4.52 -7.63
CA LYS A 260 -22.31 3.98 -6.67
C LYS A 260 -22.39 2.44 -6.74
N ALA A 261 -22.30 1.89 -7.94
CA ALA A 261 -22.35 0.44 -8.17
C ALA A 261 -21.14 -0.25 -7.53
N GLU A 262 -19.94 0.29 -7.76
CA GLU A 262 -18.72 -0.20 -7.12
C GLU A 262 -18.82 -0.12 -5.59
N ARG A 263 -19.27 1.03 -5.07
CA ARG A 263 -19.47 1.20 -3.64
C ARG A 263 -20.43 0.16 -3.04
N ALA A 264 -21.54 -0.09 -3.71
CA ALA A 264 -22.51 -1.09 -3.28
C ALA A 264 -21.89 -2.50 -3.29
N ALA A 265 -21.11 -2.85 -4.32
CA ALA A 265 -20.41 -4.11 -4.41
C ALA A 265 -19.37 -4.31 -3.28
N ILE A 266 -18.58 -3.28 -2.96
CA ILE A 266 -17.61 -3.34 -1.84
C ILE A 266 -18.31 -3.47 -0.47
N ILE A 267 -19.51 -2.92 -0.33
CA ILE A 267 -20.30 -3.07 0.91
C ILE A 267 -20.92 -4.46 0.99
N ALA A 268 -21.54 -4.94 -0.09
CA ALA A 268 -22.18 -6.24 -0.16
C ALA A 268 -21.20 -7.39 0.07
N SER A 269 -19.93 -7.22 -0.31
CA SER A 269 -18.86 -8.20 -0.07
C SER A 269 -18.39 -8.27 1.39
N GLY A 270 -18.84 -7.33 2.25
CA GLY A 270 -18.41 -7.26 3.65
C GLY A 270 -17.00 -6.68 3.86
N PHE A 271 -16.37 -6.13 2.82
CA PHE A 271 -15.04 -5.50 2.93
C PHE A 271 -15.07 -4.18 3.71
N ALA A 272 -16.13 -3.40 3.56
CA ALA A 272 -16.37 -2.20 4.36
C ALA A 272 -17.37 -2.46 5.49
N ILE A 273 -17.06 -1.97 6.68
CA ILE A 273 -17.88 -2.11 7.89
C ILE A 273 -18.82 -0.91 8.02
N LYS A 274 -20.08 -1.13 8.36
CA LYS A 274 -21.02 -0.04 8.62
C LYS A 274 -20.57 0.75 9.85
N ALA A 275 -20.32 2.04 9.69
CA ALA A 275 -20.12 2.95 10.82
C ALA A 275 -21.43 3.02 11.62
N ARG A 276 -21.40 2.56 12.87
CA ARG A 276 -22.48 2.74 13.84
C ARG A 276 -22.08 3.91 14.75
N GLY A 277 -22.99 4.88 14.90
CA GLY A 277 -22.81 6.02 15.80
C GLY A 277 -22.70 5.56 17.25
#